data_AF-A0A850XBN5-F1
#
_entry.id   AF-A0A850XBN5-F1
#
_cell.length_a   1.000
_cell.length_b   1.000
_cell.length_c   1.000
_cell.angle_alpha   90.00
_cell.angle_beta   90.00
_cell.angle_gamma   90.00
#
_symmetry.space_group_name_H-M   'P 1'
#
loop_
_entity.id
_entity.type
_entity.pdbx_description
1 polymer ?
#
loop_
_entity_poly.entity_id
_entity_poly.type
_entity_poly.pdbx_seq_one_letter_code
_entity_poly.pdbx_strand_id
1 'polypeptide(L)' 'SGHFGVVKRCRERRSGSFFAAKLVKPQRCRGSRWGLEMAQVEREVAILRQLHHPNIMRLHDLFASRTEMVLILEL' A
#
# COMPACT_ATOMS: atom_id res chain seq x y z
N SER A 1 -12.57 -0.47 8.51
CA SER A 1 -12.54 -0.88 7.09
C SER A 1 -12.88 0.33 6.26
N GLY A 2 -11.95 0.84 5.45
CA GLY A 2 -12.15 2.06 4.64
C GLY A 2 -12.44 1.73 3.17
N HIS A 3 -12.83 2.74 2.40
CA HIS A 3 -13.14 2.64 0.97
C HIS A 3 -11.95 2.14 0.11
N PHE A 4 -10.71 2.26 0.61
CA PHE A 4 -9.46 2.06 -0.14
C PHE A 4 -8.69 0.77 0.21
N GLY A 5 -9.34 -0.19 0.87
CA GLY A 5 -8.73 -1.47 1.23
C GLY A 5 -8.73 -1.81 2.72
N VAL A 6 -8.06 -2.91 3.06
CA VAL A 6 -7.99 -3.44 4.43
C VAL A 6 -6.61 -3.15 5.01
N VAL A 7 -6.55 -2.60 6.23
CA VAL A 7 -5.29 -2.41 6.96
C VAL A 7 -5.19 -3.46 8.05
N LYS A 8 -4.03 -4.12 8.16
CA LYS A 8 -3.72 -5.09 9.22
C LYS A 8 -2.39 -4.76 9.87
N ARG A 9 -2.27 -4.95 11.19
CA ARG A 9 -0.97 -4.98 11.86
C ARG A 9 -0.22 -6.24 11.45
N CYS A 10 1.03 -6.10 11.05
CA CYS A 10 1.93 -7.21 10.71
C CYS A 10 3.25 -7.09 11.48
N ARG A 11 4.03 -8.18 11.48
CA ARG A 11 5.34 -8.26 12.12
C ARG A 11 6.35 -8.74 11.08
N GLU A 12 7.42 -7.98 10.89
CA GLU A 12 8.54 -8.43 10.05
C GLU A 12 9.27 -9.57 10.77
N ARG A 13 9.41 -10.71 10.11
CA ARG A 13 9.96 -11.93 10.73
C ARG A 13 11.43 -11.78 11.12
N ARG A 14 12.19 -11.01 10.35
CA ARG A 14 13.64 -10.85 10.52
C ARG A 14 13.99 -9.93 11.69
N SER A 15 13.39 -8.75 11.74
CA SER A 15 13.65 -7.74 12.79
C SER A 15 12.76 -7.92 14.02
N GLY A 16 11.59 -8.53 13.85
CA GLY A 16 10.55 -8.57 14.86
C GLY A 16 9.73 -7.28 14.99
N SER A 17 10.05 -6.24 14.20
CA SER A 17 9.36 -4.95 14.19
C SER A 17 7.92 -5.07 13.69
N PHE A 18 7.04 -4.22 14.22
CA PHE A 18 5.64 -4.17 13.80
C PHE A 18 5.42 -3.08 12.74
N PHE A 19 4.56 -3.38 11.78
CA PHE A 19 4.18 -2.46 10.71
C PHE A 19 2.67 -2.53 10.43
N ALA A 20 2.17 -1.58 9.65
CA ALA A 20 0.82 -1.61 9.10
C ALA A 20 0.88 -2.07 7.63
N ALA A 21 0.18 -3.16 7.31
CA ALA A 21 -0.01 -3.64 5.95
C ALA A 21 -1.34 -3.15 5.40
N LYS A 22 -1.30 -2.25 4.41
CA LYS A 22 -2.49 -1.78 3.66
C LYS A 22 -2.65 -2.62 2.40
N LEU A 23 -3.65 -3.50 2.39
CA LEU A 23 -4.00 -4.36 1.27
C LEU A 23 -4.95 -3.61 0.35
N VAL A 24 -4.52 -3.39 -0.89
CA VAL A 24 -5.27 -2.66 -1.92
C VAL A 24 -5.56 -3.60 -3.09
N LYS A 25 -6.85 -3.75 -3.42
CA LYS A 25 -7.33 -4.55 -4.54
C LYS A 25 -7.76 -3.60 -5.66
N PRO A 26 -6.97 -3.42 -6.72
CA PRO A 26 -7.37 -2.56 -7.82
C PRO A 26 -8.64 -3.13 -8.49
N GLN A 27 -9.73 -2.35 -8.61
CA GLN A 27 -10.94 -2.80 -9.32
C GLN A 27 -10.62 -3.06 -10.79
N ARG A 28 -11.14 -4.18 -11.27
CA ARG A 28 -11.21 -4.51 -12.69
C ARG A 28 -12.45 -3.83 -13.28
N CYS A 29 -12.37 -2.56 -13.65
CA CYS A 29 -13.48 -1.90 -14.36
C CYS A 29 -13.74 -2.61 -15.70
N ARG A 30 -15.02 -2.82 -16.02
CA ARG A 30 -15.48 -3.44 -17.27
C ARG A 30 -14.98 -2.62 -18.47
N GLY A 31 -13.96 -3.11 -19.16
CA GLY A 31 -13.53 -2.61 -20.47
C GLY A 31 -12.11 -2.03 -20.56
N SER A 32 -11.42 -1.77 -19.44
CA SER A 32 -10.01 -1.34 -19.49
C SER A 32 -9.20 -2.12 -18.47
N ARG A 33 -8.14 -2.77 -18.96
CA ARG A 33 -7.51 -3.88 -18.25
C ARG A 33 -6.83 -3.48 -16.94
N TRP A 34 -6.44 -2.21 -16.73
CA TRP A 34 -5.62 -1.79 -15.57
C TRP A 34 -5.60 -0.27 -15.25
N GLY A 35 -6.43 0.58 -15.89
CA GLY A 35 -6.05 1.99 -16.10
C GLY A 35 -6.19 2.96 -14.91
N LEU A 36 -7.37 3.08 -14.30
CA LEU A 36 -7.69 4.24 -13.45
C LEU A 36 -7.35 4.04 -11.97
N GLU A 37 -7.60 2.85 -11.41
CA GLU A 37 -7.37 2.63 -9.98
C GLU A 37 -5.92 2.30 -9.64
N MET A 38 -5.21 1.65 -10.56
CA MET A 38 -3.76 1.45 -10.44
C MET A 38 -3.01 2.76 -10.39
N ALA A 39 -3.37 3.72 -11.24
CA ALA A 39 -2.79 5.06 -11.24
C ALA A 39 -2.97 5.76 -9.89
N GLN A 40 -4.09 5.49 -9.19
CA GLN A 40 -4.32 6.02 -7.85
C GLN A 40 -3.39 5.37 -6.81
N VAL A 41 -3.17 4.06 -6.88
CA VAL A 41 -2.21 3.35 -6.00
C VAL A 41 -0.78 3.79 -6.29
N GLU A 42 -0.40 3.89 -7.56
CA GLU A 42 0.91 4.37 -8.00
C GLU A 42 1.17 5.80 -7.53
N ARG A 43 0.16 6.68 -7.62
CA ARG A 43 0.24 8.03 -7.07
C ARG A 43 0.44 8.01 -5.55
N GLU A 44 -0.29 7.18 -4.81
CA GLU A 44 -0.12 7.05 -3.36
C GLU A 44 1.31 6.60 -3.00
N VAL A 45 1.82 5.58 -3.69
CA VAL A 45 3.21 5.11 -3.51
C VAL A 45 4.22 6.21 -3.85
N ALA A 46 4.01 6.94 -4.95
CA ALA A 46 4.91 8.01 -5.37
C ALA A 46 4.98 9.14 -4.33
N ILE A 47 3.85 9.52 -3.75
CA ILE A 47 3.80 10.52 -2.67
C ILE A 47 4.53 10.00 -1.43
N LEU A 48 4.18 8.81 -0.96
CA LEU A 48 4.76 8.25 0.27
C LEU A 48 6.27 8.00 0.16
N ARG A 49 6.80 7.71 -1.04
CA ARG A 49 8.25 7.57 -1.26
C ARG A 49 9.02 8.89 -1.17
N GLN A 50 8.36 10.02 -1.40
CA GLN A 50 8.98 11.34 -1.35
C GLN A 50 8.92 11.96 0.06
N LEU A 51 8.09 11.42 0.95
CA LEU A 51 7.88 11.95 2.28
C LEU A 51 8.82 11.30 3.29
N HIS A 52 9.77 12.08 3.79
CA HIS A 52 10.60 11.74 4.94
C HIS A 52 10.45 12.82 6.01
N HIS A 53 9.58 12.57 6.99
CA HIS A 53 9.31 13.52 8.06
C HIS A 53 8.88 12.77 9.33
N PRO A 54 9.36 13.16 10.53
CA PRO A 54 9.07 12.44 11.77
C PRO A 54 7.57 12.34 12.12
N ASN A 55 6.76 13.27 11.62
CA ASN A 55 5.32 13.32 11.87
C ASN A 55 4.46 12.77 10.70
N ILE A 56 5.09 12.14 9.70
CA ILE A 56 4.40 11.54 8.56
C ILE A 56 4.82 10.09 8.46
N MET A 57 3.83 9.19 8.40
CA MET A 57 4.12 7.76 8.24
C MET A 57 4.90 7.47 6.96
N ARG A 58 5.93 6.63 7.08
CA ARG A 58 6.79 6.26 5.96
C ARG A 58 6.34 4.96 5.32
N LEU A 59 6.53 4.86 3.99
CA LEU A 59 6.48 3.59 3.29
C LEU A 59 7.77 2.80 3.57
N HIS A 60 7.63 1.70 4.30
CA HIS A 60 8.72 0.78 4.61
C HIS A 60 9.02 -0.16 3.44
N ASP A 61 7.98 -0.77 2.85
CA ASP A 61 8.12 -1.73 1.74
C ASP A 61 6.83 -1.82 0.90
N LEU A 62 6.93 -2.39 -0.30
CA LEU A 62 5.82 -2.59 -1.23
C LEU A 62 5.87 -3.97 -1.86
N PHE A 63 4.78 -4.73 -1.72
CA PHE A 63 4.60 -6.02 -2.38
C PHE A 63 3.49 -5.92 -3.43
N ALA A 64 3.76 -6.37 -4.65
CA ALA A 64 2.78 -6.37 -5.73
C ALA A 64 2.58 -7.79 -6.27
N SER A 65 1.32 -8.13 -6.53
CA SER A 65 0.90 -9.36 -7.21
C SER A 65 -0.04 -9.03 -8.38
N ARG A 66 -0.47 -10.05 -9.13
CA ARG A 66 -1.42 -9.88 -10.26
C ARG A 66 -2.80 -9.40 -9.86
N THR A 67 -3.13 -9.37 -8.57
CA THR A 67 -4.50 -9.08 -8.10
C THR A 67 -4.56 -8.15 -6.91
N GLU A 68 -3.42 -7.85 -6.29
CA GLU A 68 -3.35 -7.13 -5.03
C GLU A 68 -1.99 -6.45 -4.88
N MET A 69 -2.00 -5.25 -4.31
CA MET A 69 -0.82 -4.59 -3.77
C MET A 69 -0.91 -4.50 -2.26
N VAL A 70 0.23 -4.61 -1.59
CA VAL A 70 0.35 -4.49 -0.14
C VAL A 70 1.44 -3.47 0.17
N LEU A 71 1.03 -2.35 0.77
CA LEU A 71 1.94 -1.31 1.25
C LEU A 71 2.27 -1.60 2.71
N ILE A 72 3.56 -1.70 3.04
CA ILE A 72 4.05 -1.81 4.41
C ILE A 72 4.43 -0.42 4.89
N LEU A 73 3.76 0.03 5.94
CA LEU A 73 3.88 1.37 6.49
C LEU A 73 4.37 1.31 7.93
N GLU A 74 5.12 2.33 8.36
CA GLU A 74 5.50 2.49 9.76
C GLU A 74 4.27 2.64 10.67
N LEU A 75 4.37 2.06 11.87
CA LEU A 75 3.37 2.10 12.94
C LEU A 75 3.74 3.13 14.01
#